data_AF-A0A2P7TBV1-F1
#
_entry.id   AF-A0A2P7TBV1-F1
#
_cell.length_a   1.000
_cell.length_b   1.000
_cell.length_c   1.000
_cell.angle_alpha   90.00
_cell.angle_beta   90.00
_cell.angle_gamma   90.00
#
_symmetry.space_group_name_H-M   'P 1'
#
loop_
_entity.id
_entity.type
_entity.pdbx_description
1 polymer ?
#
loop_
_entity_poly.entity_id
_entity_poly.type
_entity_poly.pdbx_seq_one_letter_code
_entity_poly.pdbx_strand_id
1 'polypeptide(L)'
;MMPLLTTYFTAFLPDVILSVTDNSSDKVKRTAYHELAHAVHYQKVGNSYWIAEVVYTISHTGYGDGTDPGADRVEVVETWGNHMGYYLADRHYGLNHSNAGTNATTADIERLRHGNWLEPHHFKYSPPDDPVNFIPWGLMHDLADDNNSNPIGLLEHSSITDNVKDFTHLQLYHALTPDVTSIPTFRTQLTAIVPGLNGNTQTDYHALFSSYGY
;
A
#
# COMPACT_ATOMS: atom_id res chain seq x y z
N MET A 1 -48.14 5.77 10.19
CA MET A 1 -47.67 5.32 8.86
C MET A 1 -46.36 6.04 8.54
N MET A 2 -45.22 5.48 8.96
CA MET A 2 -43.89 5.81 8.42
C MET A 2 -43.01 4.53 8.31
N PRO A 3 -43.38 3.52 7.50
CA PRO A 3 -42.49 2.38 7.25
C PRO A 3 -41.57 2.62 6.05
N LEU A 4 -41.87 3.61 5.19
CA LEU A 4 -41.19 3.81 3.91
C LEU A 4 -39.79 4.41 4.04
N LEU A 5 -39.58 5.35 4.96
CA LEU A 5 -38.29 6.03 5.09
C LEU A 5 -37.20 5.10 5.68
N THR A 6 -37.54 4.33 6.72
CA THR A 6 -36.60 3.38 7.36
C THR A 6 -36.24 2.24 6.42
N THR A 7 -37.20 1.73 5.64
CA THR A 7 -36.97 0.65 4.67
C THR A 7 -36.06 1.09 3.52
N TYR A 8 -36.20 2.34 3.06
CA TYR A 8 -35.36 2.89 1.98
C TYR A 8 -33.91 3.07 2.44
N PHE A 9 -33.67 3.60 3.64
CA PHE A 9 -32.31 3.70 4.16
C PHE A 9 -31.68 2.33 4.35
N THR A 10 -32.37 1.34 4.92
CA THR A 10 -31.81 -0.03 5.06
C THR A 10 -31.60 -0.76 3.73
N ALA A 11 -32.36 -0.45 2.69
CA ALA A 11 -32.23 -1.09 1.38
C ALA A 11 -31.12 -0.49 0.50
N PHE A 12 -30.71 0.75 0.80
CA PHE A 12 -29.71 1.50 0.02
C PHE A 12 -28.55 2.01 0.88
N LEU A 13 -28.30 1.41 2.06
CA LEU A 13 -27.09 1.74 2.79
C LEU A 13 -25.89 1.40 1.90
N PRO A 14 -24.94 2.33 1.72
CA PRO A 14 -23.71 2.00 1.01
C PRO A 14 -22.94 0.93 1.81
N ASP A 15 -22.45 -0.09 1.11
CA ASP A 15 -21.60 -1.13 1.71
C ASP A 15 -20.25 -0.56 2.20
N VAL A 16 -19.82 0.56 1.62
CA VAL A 16 -18.60 1.28 1.98
C VAL A 16 -18.90 2.77 2.10
N ILE A 17 -18.59 3.35 3.25
CA ILE A 17 -18.66 4.80 3.49
C ILE A 17 -17.23 5.31 3.61
N LEU A 18 -16.86 6.24 2.74
CA LEU A 18 -15.59 6.96 2.82
C LEU A 18 -15.88 8.39 3.29
N SER A 19 -15.31 8.76 4.44
CA SER A 19 -15.31 10.15 4.86
C SER A 19 -14.17 10.86 4.14
N VAL A 20 -14.52 11.80 3.26
CA VAL A 20 -13.54 12.54 2.46
C VAL A 20 -13.66 14.04 2.76
N THR A 21 -12.53 14.70 2.93
CA THR A 21 -12.42 16.16 2.97
C THR A 21 -12.40 16.73 1.55
N ASP A 22 -12.26 18.06 1.38
CA ASP A 22 -12.14 18.75 0.09
C ASP A 22 -10.83 18.37 -0.63
N ASN A 23 -10.79 17.15 -1.14
CA ASN A 23 -9.70 16.52 -1.84
C ASN A 23 -10.09 16.34 -3.31
N SER A 24 -9.09 16.45 -4.18
CA SER A 24 -9.25 16.12 -5.60
C SER A 24 -9.68 14.66 -5.80
N SER A 25 -10.42 14.41 -6.88
CA SER A 25 -11.02 13.09 -7.17
C SER A 25 -10.00 11.94 -7.17
N ASP A 26 -8.79 12.18 -7.65
CA ASP A 26 -7.71 11.20 -7.69
C ASP A 26 -7.21 10.82 -6.29
N LYS A 27 -7.12 11.78 -5.36
CA LYS A 27 -6.79 11.50 -3.96
C LYS A 27 -7.90 10.74 -3.25
N VAL A 28 -9.16 11.11 -3.50
CA VAL A 28 -10.32 10.37 -2.99
C VAL A 28 -10.33 8.93 -3.49
N LYS A 29 -10.06 8.72 -4.78
CA LYS A 29 -10.00 7.37 -5.36
C LYS A 29 -8.79 6.58 -4.86
N ARG A 30 -7.63 7.20 -4.66
CA ARG A 30 -6.48 6.55 -4.03
C ARG A 30 -6.84 5.97 -2.66
N THR A 31 -7.50 6.75 -1.81
CA THR A 31 -8.01 6.25 -0.52
C THR A 31 -9.05 5.15 -0.71
N ALA A 32 -10.00 5.31 -1.62
CA ALA A 32 -10.98 4.26 -1.90
C ALA A 32 -10.34 2.94 -2.33
N TYR A 33 -9.28 2.99 -3.15
CA TYR A 33 -8.54 1.82 -3.60
C TYR A 33 -7.74 1.17 -2.47
N HIS A 34 -7.17 1.97 -1.56
CA HIS A 34 -6.51 1.50 -0.34
C HIS A 34 -7.48 0.71 0.55
N GLU A 35 -8.64 1.29 0.89
CA GLU A 35 -9.65 0.61 1.71
C GLU A 35 -10.23 -0.63 1.02
N LEU A 36 -10.42 -0.58 -0.30
CA LEU A 36 -10.87 -1.75 -1.06
C LEU A 36 -9.82 -2.86 -1.09
N ALA A 37 -8.53 -2.52 -1.10
CA ALA A 37 -7.44 -3.49 -1.03
C ALA A 37 -7.45 -4.23 0.31
N HIS A 38 -7.78 -3.57 1.42
CA HIS A 38 -8.06 -4.23 2.71
C HIS A 38 -9.23 -5.20 2.61
N ALA A 39 -10.35 -4.79 2.00
CA ALA A 39 -11.50 -5.67 1.82
C ALA A 39 -11.19 -6.90 0.93
N VAL A 40 -10.39 -6.73 -0.13
CA VAL A 40 -9.90 -7.83 -0.98
C VAL A 40 -8.99 -8.77 -0.19
N HIS A 41 -8.10 -8.22 0.64
CA HIS A 41 -7.27 -9.03 1.53
C HIS A 41 -8.13 -9.79 2.56
N TYR A 42 -9.15 -9.14 3.14
CA TYR A 42 -10.13 -9.80 4.02
C TYR A 42 -10.82 -11.00 3.37
N GLN A 43 -11.23 -10.85 2.11
CA GLN A 43 -11.82 -11.97 1.36
C GLN A 43 -10.85 -13.17 1.25
N LYS A 44 -9.54 -12.91 1.20
CA LYS A 44 -8.50 -13.94 1.11
C LYS A 44 -8.20 -14.61 2.43
N VAL A 45 -7.98 -13.84 3.50
CA VAL A 45 -7.45 -14.36 4.78
C VAL A 45 -8.52 -14.64 5.83
N GLY A 46 -9.70 -14.03 5.67
CA GLY A 46 -10.87 -14.29 6.49
C GLY A 46 -10.86 -13.60 7.86
N ASN A 47 -11.91 -13.90 8.61
CA ASN A 47 -12.33 -13.15 9.80
C ASN A 47 -11.35 -13.26 10.98
N SER A 48 -10.69 -14.40 11.19
CA SER A 48 -9.78 -14.58 12.32
C SER A 48 -8.57 -13.65 12.24
N TYR A 49 -8.03 -13.44 11.04
CA TYR A 49 -6.93 -12.53 10.80
C TYR A 49 -7.34 -11.09 11.08
N TRP A 50 -8.45 -10.66 10.48
CA TRP A 50 -8.91 -9.28 10.53
C TRP A 50 -9.52 -8.87 11.86
N ILE A 51 -10.15 -9.77 12.62
CA ILE A 51 -10.56 -9.45 13.99
C ILE A 51 -9.33 -9.08 14.83
N ALA A 52 -8.24 -9.83 14.69
CA ALA A 52 -7.02 -9.55 15.44
C ALA A 52 -6.39 -8.20 15.01
N GLU A 53 -6.47 -7.85 13.72
CA GLU A 53 -6.06 -6.54 13.19
C GLU A 53 -6.92 -5.38 13.72
N VAL A 54 -8.25 -5.54 13.68
CA VAL A 54 -9.21 -4.55 14.18
C VAL A 54 -9.05 -4.33 15.67
N VAL A 55 -8.85 -5.39 16.46
CA VAL A 55 -8.59 -5.28 17.91
C VAL A 55 -7.34 -4.46 18.18
N TYR A 56 -6.25 -4.72 17.45
CA TYR A 56 -5.01 -3.95 17.58
C TYR A 56 -5.24 -2.48 17.20
N THR A 57 -5.91 -2.21 16.07
CA THR A 57 -6.16 -0.84 15.60
C THR A 57 -6.96 -0.03 16.62
N ILE A 58 -7.98 -0.64 17.23
CA ILE A 58 -8.79 0.00 18.27
C ILE A 58 -7.96 0.28 19.53
N SER A 59 -7.11 -0.65 19.97
CA SER A 59 -6.32 -0.47 21.19
C SER A 59 -5.23 0.59 21.05
N HIS A 60 -4.75 0.86 19.84
CA HIS A 60 -3.69 1.83 19.56
C HIS A 60 -4.19 3.09 18.84
N THR A 61 -5.51 3.27 18.70
CA THR A 61 -6.14 4.41 18.01
C THR A 61 -5.60 4.66 16.59
N GLY A 62 -5.29 3.58 15.87
CA GLY A 62 -4.62 3.62 14.58
C GLY A 62 -3.53 2.55 14.48
N TYR A 63 -2.40 2.91 13.89
CA TYR A 63 -1.31 1.97 13.59
C TYR A 63 -0.43 1.60 14.80
N GLY A 64 -0.54 2.34 15.91
CA GLY A 64 0.42 2.22 17.02
C GLY A 64 1.81 2.71 16.64
N ASP A 65 2.82 2.43 17.47
CA ASP A 65 4.20 2.90 17.27
C ASP A 65 5.14 1.85 16.65
N GLY A 66 4.59 0.70 16.27
CA GLY A 66 5.33 -0.42 15.69
C GLY A 66 5.99 -1.34 16.71
N THR A 67 5.84 -1.11 18.02
CA THR A 67 6.55 -1.88 19.05
C THR A 67 5.70 -2.94 19.76
N ASP A 68 4.38 -2.79 19.74
CA ASP A 68 3.46 -3.67 20.44
C ASP A 68 3.12 -4.95 19.65
N PRO A 69 2.83 -6.08 20.33
CA PRO A 69 2.45 -7.32 19.66
C PRO A 69 1.24 -7.14 18.73
N GLY A 70 1.46 -7.40 17.44
CA GLY A 70 0.47 -7.20 16.39
C GLY A 70 0.84 -6.11 15.38
N ALA A 71 1.81 -5.25 15.70
CA ALA A 71 2.36 -4.26 14.78
C ALA A 71 2.78 -4.86 13.43
N ASP A 72 3.47 -5.99 13.43
CA ASP A 72 3.90 -6.66 12.19
C ASP A 72 2.74 -6.98 11.22
N ARG A 73 1.54 -7.23 11.76
CA ARG A 73 0.35 -7.48 10.95
C ARG A 73 -0.14 -6.20 10.29
N VAL A 74 -0.09 -5.09 11.03
CA VAL A 74 -0.36 -3.75 10.52
C VAL A 74 0.57 -3.44 9.36
N GLU A 75 1.86 -3.74 9.46
CA GLU A 75 2.83 -3.54 8.36
C GLU A 75 2.37 -4.24 7.09
N VAL A 76 2.05 -5.53 7.17
CA VAL A 76 1.59 -6.32 6.01
C VAL A 76 0.34 -5.72 5.38
N VAL A 77 -0.66 -5.42 6.23
CA VAL A 77 -1.98 -4.95 5.80
C VAL A 77 -1.88 -3.56 5.16
N GLU A 78 -1.17 -2.65 5.82
CA GLU A 78 -1.00 -1.26 5.37
C GLU A 78 -0.08 -1.17 4.16
N THR A 79 1.02 -1.92 4.09
CA THR A 79 1.89 -1.92 2.89
C THR A 79 1.11 -2.34 1.64
N TRP A 80 0.31 -3.42 1.74
CA TRP A 80 -0.58 -3.83 0.66
C TRP A 80 -1.61 -2.75 0.29
N GLY A 81 -2.32 -2.23 1.29
CA GLY A 81 -3.34 -1.20 1.06
C GLY A 81 -2.76 0.03 0.39
N ASN A 82 -1.63 0.52 0.88
CA ASN A 82 -0.97 1.71 0.36
C ASN A 82 -0.48 1.51 -1.08
N HIS A 83 0.21 0.40 -1.35
CA HIS A 83 0.70 0.08 -2.69
C HIS A 83 -0.46 0.03 -3.70
N MET A 84 -1.53 -0.71 -3.38
CA MET A 84 -2.69 -0.81 -4.26
C MET A 84 -3.42 0.53 -4.45
N GLY A 85 -3.47 1.35 -3.40
CA GLY A 85 -4.03 2.69 -3.46
C GLY A 85 -3.34 3.55 -4.52
N TYR A 86 -2.02 3.67 -4.45
CA TYR A 86 -1.23 4.46 -5.40
C TYR A 86 -1.20 3.82 -6.79
N TYR A 87 -0.99 2.51 -6.89
CA TYR A 87 -0.97 1.79 -8.17
C TYR A 87 -2.27 1.97 -8.95
N LEU A 88 -3.43 1.74 -8.32
CA LEU A 88 -4.72 1.84 -9.01
C LEU A 88 -5.10 3.28 -9.33
N ALA A 89 -4.75 4.24 -8.46
CA ALA A 89 -4.92 5.66 -8.77
C ALA A 89 -4.07 6.06 -9.97
N ASP A 90 -2.80 5.64 -10.02
CA ASP A 90 -1.92 5.92 -11.15
C ASP A 90 -2.43 5.29 -12.45
N ARG A 91 -2.87 4.03 -12.38
CA ARG A 91 -3.44 3.32 -13.52
C ARG A 91 -4.69 4.02 -14.07
N HIS A 92 -5.51 4.61 -13.19
CA HIS A 92 -6.75 5.27 -13.60
C HIS A 92 -6.53 6.69 -14.11
N TYR A 93 -5.70 7.47 -13.41
CA TYR A 93 -5.52 8.89 -13.66
C TYR A 93 -4.32 9.20 -14.55
N GLY A 94 -3.23 8.42 -14.45
CA GLY A 94 -1.98 8.64 -15.17
C GLY A 94 -1.51 10.08 -15.04
N LEU A 95 -1.33 10.76 -16.18
CA LEU A 95 -0.93 12.18 -16.26
C LEU A 95 -2.02 13.16 -15.84
N ASN A 96 -3.27 12.72 -15.69
CA ASN A 96 -4.39 13.53 -15.24
C ASN A 96 -4.59 13.40 -13.73
N HIS A 97 -3.57 13.80 -12.95
CA HIS A 97 -3.56 13.74 -11.50
C HIS A 97 -3.30 15.12 -10.89
N SER A 98 -3.62 15.27 -9.61
CA SER A 98 -3.55 16.55 -8.88
C SER A 98 -2.19 16.83 -8.23
N ASN A 99 -1.33 15.82 -8.10
CA ASN A 99 -0.11 15.92 -7.27
C ASN A 99 0.90 16.96 -7.77
N ALA A 100 0.92 17.24 -9.08
CA ALA A 100 1.86 18.20 -9.66
C ALA A 100 1.44 19.67 -9.45
N GLY A 101 0.19 19.94 -9.08
CA GLY A 101 -0.35 21.29 -8.94
C GLY A 101 -0.59 22.00 -10.28
N THR A 102 -1.11 23.23 -10.22
CA THR A 102 -1.65 23.94 -11.40
C THR A 102 -0.61 24.54 -12.35
N ASN A 103 0.65 24.66 -11.92
CA ASN A 103 1.74 25.29 -12.69
C ASN A 103 2.89 24.31 -12.99
N ALA A 104 2.63 23.00 -12.91
CA ALA A 104 3.64 21.98 -13.17
C ALA A 104 4.09 21.94 -14.63
N THR A 105 5.37 21.65 -14.84
CA THR A 105 5.89 21.30 -16.16
C THR A 105 5.44 19.89 -16.55
N THR A 106 5.57 19.52 -17.83
CA THR A 106 5.33 18.13 -18.26
C THR A 106 6.22 17.13 -17.53
N ALA A 107 7.47 17.49 -17.22
CA ALA A 107 8.36 16.65 -16.44
C ALA A 107 7.88 16.47 -14.99
N ASP A 108 7.32 17.52 -14.37
CA ASP A 108 6.72 17.42 -13.04
C ASP A 108 5.48 16.55 -13.03
N ILE A 109 4.62 16.64 -14.05
CA ILE A 109 3.44 15.79 -14.20
C ILE A 109 3.85 14.32 -14.27
N GLU A 110 4.79 13.96 -15.15
CA GLU A 110 5.29 12.58 -15.25
C GLU A 110 5.91 12.10 -13.93
N ARG A 111 6.76 12.91 -13.31
CA ARG A 111 7.49 12.55 -12.09
C ARG A 111 6.58 12.39 -10.88
N LEU A 112 5.53 13.20 -10.75
CA LEU A 112 4.68 13.25 -9.55
C LEU A 112 3.40 12.42 -9.66
N ARG A 113 3.31 11.56 -10.68
CA ARG A 113 2.29 10.52 -10.81
C ARG A 113 2.11 9.72 -9.51
N HIS A 114 0.93 9.13 -9.32
CA HIS A 114 0.62 8.43 -8.06
C HIS A 114 1.57 7.26 -7.79
N GLY A 115 1.93 6.46 -8.80
CA GLY A 115 2.82 5.31 -8.61
C GLY A 115 4.21 5.75 -8.16
N ASN A 116 4.75 6.76 -8.86
CA ASN A 116 6.04 7.39 -8.59
C ASN A 116 6.12 8.08 -7.21
N TRP A 117 4.98 8.28 -6.54
CA TRP A 117 5.00 8.81 -5.18
C TRP A 117 5.67 7.85 -4.20
N LEU A 118 5.70 6.55 -4.46
CA LEU A 118 6.26 5.56 -3.53
C LEU A 118 7.79 5.49 -3.55
N GLU A 119 8.42 5.81 -4.68
CA GLU A 119 9.88 5.80 -4.91
C GLU A 119 10.70 6.56 -3.86
N PRO A 120 10.37 7.82 -3.49
CA PRO A 120 11.14 8.51 -2.46
C PRO A 120 10.74 8.10 -1.02
N HIS A 121 9.89 7.09 -0.82
CA HIS A 121 9.36 6.73 0.51
C HIS A 121 9.82 5.36 0.98
N HIS A 122 10.64 5.36 2.03
CA HIS A 122 11.02 4.18 2.77
C HIS A 122 9.87 3.69 3.68
N PHE A 123 9.73 4.27 4.87
CA PHE A 123 8.61 4.00 5.78
C PHE A 123 7.56 5.10 5.69
N LYS A 124 6.31 4.77 6.04
CA LYS A 124 5.22 5.75 6.14
C LYS A 124 5.57 6.76 7.25
N TYR A 125 6.02 7.95 6.86
CA TYR A 125 6.33 9.05 7.77
C TYR A 125 5.24 10.13 7.68
N SER A 126 4.62 10.50 8.80
CA SER A 126 3.67 11.63 8.86
C SER A 126 4.06 12.65 9.94
N PRO A 127 4.99 13.58 9.65
CA PRO A 127 5.27 14.69 10.54
C PRO A 127 4.11 15.70 10.51
N PRO A 128 3.88 16.45 11.59
CA PRO A 128 4.60 16.43 12.88
C PRO A 128 3.99 15.48 13.92
N ASP A 129 2.89 14.80 13.59
CA ASP A 129 1.98 14.22 14.59
C ASP A 129 1.96 12.67 14.65
N ASP A 130 2.69 11.97 13.78
CA ASP A 130 2.75 10.51 13.75
C ASP A 130 4.21 9.99 13.78
N PRO A 131 4.73 9.49 14.93
CA PRO A 131 6.12 9.03 15.08
C PRO A 131 6.42 7.68 14.38
N VAL A 132 5.55 7.25 13.46
CA VAL A 132 5.35 5.83 13.15
C VAL A 132 6.12 5.42 11.90
N ASN A 133 7.43 5.29 12.03
CA ASN A 133 8.31 4.81 10.95
C ASN A 133 8.48 3.28 11.01
N PHE A 134 7.43 2.51 10.73
CA PHE A 134 7.54 1.04 10.69
C PHE A 134 6.83 0.39 9.50
N ILE A 135 5.76 0.97 8.96
CA ILE A 135 5.08 0.44 7.78
C ILE A 135 5.95 0.67 6.52
N PRO A 136 6.47 -0.38 5.85
CA PRO A 136 7.35 -0.22 4.68
C PRO A 136 6.53 0.19 3.47
N TRP A 137 6.54 1.48 3.14
CA TRP A 137 5.57 2.08 2.23
C TRP A 137 5.89 1.81 0.77
N GLY A 138 7.17 1.88 0.40
CA GLY A 138 7.68 1.61 -0.95
C GLY A 138 7.85 0.13 -1.27
N LEU A 139 8.02 -0.76 -0.28
CA LEU A 139 8.48 -2.14 -0.51
C LEU A 139 7.76 -2.93 -1.62
N MET A 140 6.43 -2.87 -1.69
CA MET A 140 5.69 -3.58 -2.75
C MET A 140 5.76 -2.88 -4.11
N HIS A 141 6.00 -1.57 -4.14
CA HIS A 141 6.32 -0.82 -5.35
C HIS A 141 7.67 -1.28 -5.89
N ASP A 142 8.72 -1.24 -5.07
CA ASP A 142 10.10 -1.64 -5.41
C ASP A 142 10.21 -3.11 -5.86
N LEU A 143 9.32 -3.99 -5.36
CA LEU A 143 9.24 -5.35 -5.88
C LEU A 143 8.71 -5.40 -7.33
N ALA A 144 7.83 -4.48 -7.68
CA ALA A 144 7.03 -4.53 -8.90
C ALA A 144 7.56 -3.64 -10.04
N ASP A 145 8.10 -2.47 -9.73
CA ASP A 145 8.53 -1.49 -10.72
C ASP A 145 9.94 -1.79 -11.27
N ASP A 146 10.43 -0.97 -12.21
CA ASP A 146 11.80 -1.04 -12.70
C ASP A 146 12.39 0.35 -12.62
N ASN A 147 13.30 0.54 -11.67
CA ASN A 147 13.97 1.80 -11.41
C ASN A 147 14.66 2.41 -12.67
N ASN A 148 15.00 1.60 -13.68
CA ASN A 148 15.52 2.10 -14.97
C ASN A 148 14.46 2.78 -15.86
N SER A 149 13.19 2.56 -15.55
CA SER A 149 12.03 3.16 -16.22
C SER A 149 11.58 4.46 -15.54
N ASN A 150 12.25 4.88 -14.46
CA ASN A 150 11.88 6.07 -13.73
C ASN A 150 12.06 7.35 -14.57
N PRO A 151 11.08 8.28 -14.53
CA PRO A 151 11.19 9.55 -15.22
C PRO A 151 12.33 10.39 -14.66
N ILE A 152 12.88 11.25 -15.50
CA ILE A 152 14.00 12.13 -15.14
C ILE A 152 13.67 12.93 -13.88
N GLY A 153 14.57 12.85 -12.89
CA GLY A 153 14.46 13.57 -11.63
C GLY A 153 13.61 12.88 -10.57
N LEU A 154 13.01 11.73 -10.87
CA LEU A 154 12.54 10.79 -9.85
C LEU A 154 13.76 10.04 -9.31
N LEU A 155 13.89 10.01 -7.99
CA LEU A 155 15.00 9.37 -7.31
C LEU A 155 14.44 8.43 -6.25
N GLU A 156 14.99 7.23 -6.24
CA GLU A 156 14.85 6.26 -5.16
C GLU A 156 15.26 6.89 -3.81
N HIS A 157 14.62 6.45 -2.73
CA HIS A 157 15.00 6.86 -1.40
C HIS A 157 16.44 6.40 -1.10
N SER A 158 17.29 7.33 -0.63
CA SER A 158 18.74 7.11 -0.50
C SER A 158 19.20 5.94 0.40
N SER A 159 18.31 5.39 1.24
CA SER A 159 18.60 4.23 2.08
C SER A 159 18.10 2.91 1.52
N ILE A 160 17.36 2.93 0.40
CA ILE A 160 16.79 1.74 -0.23
C ILE A 160 17.79 1.20 -1.26
N THR A 161 17.96 -0.12 -1.25
CA THR A 161 18.72 -0.82 -2.28
C THR A 161 17.73 -1.51 -3.20
N ASP A 162 17.24 -0.78 -4.19
CA ASP A 162 16.30 -1.34 -5.16
C ASP A 162 16.98 -1.70 -6.48
N ASN A 163 17.16 -3.01 -6.66
CA ASN A 163 17.56 -3.63 -7.92
C ASN A 163 16.62 -4.80 -8.26
N VAL A 164 15.42 -4.81 -7.68
CA VAL A 164 14.41 -5.85 -7.88
C VAL A 164 13.34 -5.29 -8.80
N LYS A 165 12.70 -6.15 -9.59
CA LYS A 165 11.61 -5.73 -10.46
C LYS A 165 10.68 -6.85 -10.88
N ASP A 166 9.62 -6.48 -11.59
CA ASP A 166 8.72 -7.36 -12.34
C ASP A 166 7.91 -8.35 -11.49
N PHE A 167 7.86 -8.20 -10.15
CA PHE A 167 6.85 -8.92 -9.37
C PHE A 167 5.45 -8.40 -9.71
N THR A 168 4.59 -9.31 -10.16
CA THR A 168 3.22 -8.95 -10.48
C THR A 168 2.41 -8.73 -9.21
N HIS A 169 1.47 -7.79 -9.25
CA HIS A 169 0.50 -7.56 -8.17
C HIS A 169 -0.28 -8.85 -7.81
N LEU A 170 -0.46 -9.77 -8.77
CA LEU A 170 -1.08 -11.07 -8.51
C LEU A 170 -0.16 -11.99 -7.69
N GLN A 171 1.15 -12.00 -7.95
CA GLN A 171 2.13 -12.71 -7.11
C GLN A 171 2.19 -12.11 -5.71
N LEU A 172 2.26 -10.78 -5.58
CA LEU A 172 2.23 -10.09 -4.28
C LEU A 172 0.96 -10.46 -3.51
N TYR A 173 -0.22 -10.37 -4.14
CA TYR A 173 -1.49 -10.78 -3.54
C TYR A 173 -1.54 -12.27 -3.18
N HIS A 174 -0.97 -13.16 -4.01
CA HIS A 174 -0.94 -14.58 -3.69
C HIS A 174 -0.09 -14.90 -2.47
N ALA A 175 0.95 -14.12 -2.19
CA ALA A 175 1.80 -14.26 -1.01
C ALA A 175 1.14 -13.78 0.29
N LEU A 176 0.06 -13.01 0.24
CA LEU A 176 -0.66 -12.53 1.44
C LEU A 176 -1.62 -13.58 2.02
N THR A 177 -1.09 -14.72 2.47
CA THR A 177 -1.89 -15.85 2.99
C THR A 177 -2.26 -15.66 4.48
N PRO A 178 -3.22 -16.44 5.03
CA PRO A 178 -3.69 -16.26 6.42
C PRO A 178 -2.59 -16.36 7.51
N ASP A 179 -1.47 -17.00 7.21
CA ASP A 179 -0.30 -17.17 8.07
C ASP A 179 0.73 -16.02 7.93
N VAL A 180 0.61 -15.18 6.90
CA VAL A 180 1.49 -14.04 6.67
C VAL A 180 1.05 -12.86 7.52
N THR A 181 1.72 -12.72 8.67
CA THR A 181 1.43 -11.72 9.70
C THR A 181 2.61 -10.78 9.95
N SER A 182 3.64 -10.85 9.11
CA SER A 182 4.82 -9.99 9.17
C SER A 182 5.50 -9.90 7.80
N ILE A 183 6.31 -8.85 7.58
CA ILE A 183 7.07 -8.70 6.33
C ILE A 183 8.08 -9.84 6.10
N PRO A 184 8.78 -10.38 7.12
CA PRO A 184 9.61 -11.58 6.93
C PRO A 184 8.82 -12.80 6.48
N THR A 185 7.61 -13.03 7.01
CA THR A 185 6.77 -14.16 6.57
C THR A 185 6.25 -13.93 5.15
N PHE A 186 5.91 -12.69 4.79
CA PHE A 186 5.59 -12.31 3.41
C PHE A 186 6.75 -12.61 2.45
N ARG A 187 7.98 -12.21 2.79
CA ARG A 187 9.20 -12.48 1.99
C ARG A 187 9.36 -13.98 1.71
N THR A 188 9.24 -14.80 2.76
CA THR A 188 9.35 -16.26 2.66
C THR A 188 8.27 -16.83 1.76
N GLN A 189 7.02 -16.40 1.95
CA GLN A 189 5.90 -16.89 1.16
C GLN A 189 6.02 -16.47 -0.32
N LEU A 190 6.43 -15.23 -0.59
CA LEU A 190 6.65 -14.74 -1.95
C LEU A 190 7.76 -15.53 -2.66
N THR A 191 8.86 -15.82 -1.97
CA THR A 191 9.95 -16.67 -2.49
C THR A 191 9.45 -18.08 -2.82
N ALA A 192 8.57 -18.64 -1.99
CA ALA A 192 8.03 -19.98 -2.19
C ALA A 192 7.11 -20.08 -3.42
N ILE A 193 6.32 -19.04 -3.70
CA ILE A 193 5.36 -19.05 -4.82
C ILE A 193 5.90 -18.46 -6.12
N VAL A 194 7.04 -17.76 -6.09
CA VAL A 194 7.72 -17.19 -7.26
C VAL A 194 9.10 -17.84 -7.45
N PRO A 195 9.16 -19.08 -7.98
CA PRO A 195 10.43 -19.73 -8.24
C PRO A 195 11.26 -18.92 -9.24
N GLY A 196 12.53 -18.71 -8.93
CA GLY A 196 13.44 -17.91 -9.75
C GLY A 196 13.25 -16.40 -9.63
N LEU A 197 12.40 -15.92 -8.71
CA LEU A 197 12.25 -14.49 -8.35
C LEU A 197 12.05 -13.57 -9.56
N ASN A 198 11.32 -14.03 -10.58
CA ASN A 198 11.14 -13.33 -11.86
C ASN A 198 12.44 -12.91 -12.57
N GLY A 199 13.53 -13.64 -12.35
CA GLY A 199 14.84 -13.35 -12.95
C GLY A 199 15.73 -12.43 -12.11
N ASN A 200 15.24 -11.92 -10.98
CA ASN A 200 16.05 -11.18 -10.01
C ASN A 200 17.01 -12.13 -9.28
N THR A 201 18.15 -11.61 -8.84
CA THR A 201 19.09 -12.41 -8.05
C THR A 201 18.60 -12.53 -6.61
N GLN A 202 18.95 -13.64 -5.96
CA GLN A 202 18.66 -13.80 -4.53
C GLN A 202 19.37 -12.73 -3.68
N THR A 203 20.54 -12.26 -4.12
CA THR A 203 21.29 -11.18 -3.45
C THR A 203 20.52 -9.87 -3.50
N ASP A 204 20.04 -9.46 -4.68
CA ASP A 204 19.30 -8.20 -4.84
C ASP A 204 17.98 -8.25 -4.08
N TYR A 205 17.26 -9.39 -4.16
CA TYR A 205 16.04 -9.61 -3.41
C TYR A 205 16.26 -9.47 -1.89
N HIS A 206 17.31 -10.09 -1.34
CA HIS A 206 17.61 -9.95 0.09
C HIS A 206 18.09 -8.54 0.45
N ALA A 207 18.83 -7.87 -0.44
CA ALA A 207 19.29 -6.50 -0.23
C ALA A 207 18.11 -5.51 -0.15
N LEU A 208 17.09 -5.68 -1.00
CA LEU A 208 15.87 -4.88 -0.93
C LEU A 208 15.21 -5.04 0.44
N PHE A 209 14.87 -6.26 0.86
CA PHE A 209 14.25 -6.49 2.18
C PHE A 209 15.13 -6.01 3.34
N SER A 210 16.45 -6.19 3.25
CA SER A 210 17.39 -5.71 4.27
C SER A 210 17.39 -4.18 4.39
N SER A 211 17.17 -3.47 3.28
CA SER A 211 17.07 -2.01 3.30
C SER A 211 15.84 -1.50 4.05
N TYR A 212 14.78 -2.32 4.10
CA TYR A 212 13.59 -2.16 4.93
C TYR A 212 13.71 -2.80 6.34
N GLY A 213 14.87 -3.35 6.71
CA GLY A 213 15.11 -3.93 8.03
C GLY A 213 14.77 -5.42 8.20
N TYR A 214 14.60 -6.19 7.11
CA TYR A 214 14.12 -7.59 7.14
C TYR A 214 15.05 -8.64 6.51
#